data_AF-A0A5D0UN41-F1
#
_entry.id   AF-A0A5D0UN41-F1
#
_cell.length_a   1.000
_cell.length_b   1.000
_cell.length_c   1.000
_cell.angle_alpha   90.00
_cell.angle_beta   90.00
_cell.angle_gamma   90.00
#
_symmetry.space_group_name_H-M   'P 1'
#
loop_
_entity.id
_entity.type
_entity.pdbx_description
1 polymer ?
#
loop_
_entity_poly.entity_id
_entity_poly.type
_entity_poly.pdbx_seq_one_letter_code
_entity_poly.pdbx_strand_id
1 'polypeptide(L)'
;MNTARAELRKLLTLPSLRRTALLTWAATLLLTYAYASAESRGEPLGDPTALAPLGYTQAGFLVLGVLAAASEYQEGGQIHTTLLAMPRRLPLQAVKALALAAVTLPVAAATAATSTLPASGATWMPAATAYLTLTTLLAAAVAGVVRRAVPAVILLLGLYFIAGPLLRARPGSLAAAYLPDTAALNPSRGAAATIIWTLSALTLAALTFHRRDA
;
A
#
# COMPACT_ATOMS: atom_id res chain seq x y z
N MET A 1 23.64 -17.52 1.46
CA MET A 1 22.21 -17.23 1.71
C MET A 1 21.80 -16.10 0.76
N ASN A 2 20.84 -16.30 -0.14
CA ASN A 2 20.44 -15.27 -1.11
C ASN A 2 19.69 -14.14 -0.39
N THR A 3 20.03 -12.87 -0.67
CA THR A 3 19.41 -11.67 -0.07
C THR A 3 17.88 -11.73 -0.06
N ALA A 4 17.28 -12.17 -1.16
CA ALA A 4 15.83 -12.29 -1.29
C ALA A 4 15.21 -13.26 -0.27
N ARG A 5 15.87 -14.38 0.02
CA ARG A 5 15.37 -15.37 1.00
C ARG A 5 15.41 -14.82 2.42
N ALA A 6 16.44 -14.03 2.74
CA ALA A 6 16.56 -13.39 4.04
C ALA A 6 15.46 -12.34 4.25
N GLU A 7 15.23 -11.47 3.25
CA GLU A 7 14.17 -10.46 3.29
C GLU A 7 12.77 -11.08 3.38
N LEU A 8 12.49 -12.13 2.59
CA LEU A 8 11.21 -12.85 2.68
C LEU A 8 10.99 -13.43 4.07
N ARG A 9 12.00 -14.11 4.65
CA ARG A 9 11.87 -14.71 5.98
C ARG A 9 11.58 -13.63 7.02
N LYS A 10 12.26 -12.49 6.97
CA LYS A 10 12.04 -11.36 7.86
C LYS A 10 10.60 -10.88 7.79
N LEU A 11 10.09 -10.55 6.60
CA LEU A 11 8.71 -10.07 6.40
C LEU A 11 7.66 -11.07 6.90
N LEU A 12 7.89 -12.37 6.67
CA LEU A 12 6.98 -13.44 7.11
C LEU A 12 7.00 -13.65 8.63
N THR A 13 8.13 -13.41 9.29
CA THR A 13 8.26 -13.58 10.76
C THR A 13 7.83 -12.35 11.56
N LEU A 14 7.66 -11.20 10.92
CA LEU A 14 7.29 -9.96 11.60
C LEU A 14 5.83 -10.04 12.12
N PRO A 15 5.61 -10.04 13.45
CA PRO A 15 4.27 -10.19 14.02
C PRO A 15 3.40 -8.97 13.72
N SER A 16 3.99 -7.79 13.58
CA SER A 16 3.30 -6.56 13.19
C SER A 16 2.68 -6.68 11.80
N LEU A 17 3.45 -7.12 10.78
CA LEU A 17 2.93 -7.31 9.42
C LEU A 17 1.79 -8.33 9.40
N ARG A 18 1.96 -9.47 10.09
CA ARG A 18 0.90 -10.50 10.16
C ARG A 18 -0.37 -9.96 10.80
N ARG A 19 -0.26 -9.23 11.92
CA ARG A 19 -1.42 -8.64 12.59
C ARG A 19 -2.09 -7.58 11.71
N THR A 20 -1.31 -6.69 11.08
CA THR A 20 -1.86 -5.67 10.18
C THR A 20 -2.57 -6.29 8.98
N ALA A 21 -1.99 -7.31 8.35
CA ALA A 21 -2.63 -8.03 7.24
C ALA A 21 -3.96 -8.67 7.66
N LEU A 22 -3.97 -9.39 8.81
CA LEU A 22 -5.19 -10.02 9.32
C LEU A 22 -6.26 -9.01 9.71
N LEU A 23 -5.89 -7.93 10.40
CA LEU A 23 -6.83 -6.87 10.78
C LEU A 23 -7.39 -6.14 9.56
N THR A 24 -6.56 -5.88 8.54
CA THR A 24 -6.99 -5.23 7.29
C THR A 24 -7.96 -6.12 6.52
N TRP A 25 -7.66 -7.41 6.43
CA TRP A 25 -8.53 -8.37 5.76
C TRP A 25 -9.86 -8.53 6.51
N ALA A 26 -9.84 -8.65 7.84
CA ALA A 26 -11.03 -8.70 8.68
C ALA A 26 -11.88 -7.42 8.56
N ALA A 27 -11.25 -6.24 8.56
CA ALA A 27 -11.95 -4.98 8.33
C ALA A 27 -12.56 -4.93 6.93
N THR A 28 -11.90 -5.49 5.91
CA THR A 28 -12.46 -5.56 4.56
C THR A 28 -13.67 -6.48 4.51
N LEU A 29 -13.64 -7.64 5.18
CA LEU A 29 -14.82 -8.51 5.32
C LEU A 29 -16.01 -7.77 5.93
N LEU A 30 -15.77 -7.02 7.01
CA LEU A 30 -16.81 -6.21 7.67
C LEU A 30 -17.36 -5.12 6.76
N LEU A 31 -16.48 -4.42 6.02
CA LEU A 31 -16.90 -3.41 5.05
C LEU A 31 -17.72 -4.03 3.92
N THR A 32 -17.25 -5.12 3.31
CA THR A 32 -18.00 -5.84 2.28
C THR A 32 -19.40 -6.23 2.77
N TYR A 33 -19.50 -6.77 3.98
CA TYR A 33 -20.79 -7.10 4.59
C TYR A 33 -21.68 -5.87 4.76
N ALA A 34 -21.12 -4.76 5.26
CA ALA A 34 -21.85 -3.51 5.44
C ALA A 34 -22.37 -2.96 4.10
N TYR A 35 -21.54 -2.93 3.05
CA TYR A 35 -21.94 -2.49 1.71
C TYR A 35 -23.01 -3.40 1.11
N ALA A 36 -22.86 -4.72 1.17
CA ALA A 36 -23.89 -5.66 0.70
C ALA A 36 -25.23 -5.48 1.45
N SER A 37 -25.18 -5.21 2.75
CA SER A 37 -26.38 -4.96 3.57
C SER A 37 -27.07 -3.62 3.27
N ALA A 38 -26.32 -2.64 2.78
CA ALA A 38 -26.87 -1.34 2.38
C ALA A 38 -27.42 -1.43 0.94
N GLU A 39 -26.80 -2.23 0.07
CA GLU A 39 -27.26 -2.48 -1.30
C GLU A 39 -28.61 -3.18 -1.30
N SER A 40 -28.79 -4.18 -0.41
CA SER A 40 -30.08 -4.85 -0.22
C SER A 40 -31.18 -3.94 0.33
N ARG A 41 -30.81 -2.79 0.93
CA ARG A 41 -31.74 -1.74 1.38
C ARG A 41 -31.99 -0.65 0.33
N GLY A 42 -31.34 -0.73 -0.84
CA GLY A 42 -31.48 0.27 -1.90
C GLY A 42 -30.76 1.59 -1.63
N GLU A 43 -29.78 1.61 -0.73
CA GLU A 43 -28.97 2.80 -0.43
C GLU A 43 -28.03 3.13 -1.62
N PRO A 44 -27.78 4.41 -1.94
CA PRO A 44 -26.83 4.80 -2.97
C PRO A 44 -25.38 4.59 -2.46
N LEU A 45 -24.69 3.57 -2.99
CA LEU A 45 -23.37 3.14 -2.48
C LEU A 45 -22.16 3.50 -3.35
N GLY A 46 -22.34 4.36 -4.35
CA GLY A 46 -21.31 4.71 -5.31
C GLY A 46 -21.07 3.60 -6.35
N ASP A 47 -20.57 3.99 -7.53
CA ASP A 47 -20.38 3.11 -8.68
C ASP A 47 -18.88 3.05 -9.05
N PRO A 48 -18.23 1.87 -9.11
CA PRO A 48 -18.77 0.52 -8.89
C PRO A 48 -18.78 0.09 -7.41
N THR A 49 -19.90 -0.51 -6.98
CA THR A 49 -20.10 -1.02 -5.61
C THR A 49 -19.03 -2.04 -5.19
N ALA A 50 -18.53 -2.84 -6.13
CA ALA A 50 -17.47 -3.82 -5.94
C ALA A 50 -16.14 -3.24 -5.43
N LEU A 51 -15.87 -1.96 -5.67
CA LEU A 51 -14.65 -1.27 -5.25
C LEU A 51 -14.86 -0.39 -4.01
N ALA A 52 -16.09 -0.18 -3.57
CA ALA A 52 -16.40 0.74 -2.47
C ALA A 52 -15.67 0.38 -1.15
N PRO A 53 -15.55 -0.91 -0.75
CA PRO A 53 -14.74 -1.27 0.42
C PRO A 53 -13.26 -0.87 0.30
N LEU A 54 -12.70 -0.91 -0.91
CA LEU A 54 -11.27 -0.65 -1.16
C LEU A 54 -10.85 0.78 -0.83
N GLY A 55 -11.79 1.74 -0.91
CA GLY A 55 -11.56 3.12 -0.52
C GLY A 55 -11.11 3.28 0.94
N TYR A 56 -11.46 2.33 1.81
CA TYR A 56 -11.02 2.31 3.21
C TYR A 56 -9.94 1.25 3.46
N THR A 57 -10.05 0.08 2.83
CA THR A 57 -9.06 -1.01 2.95
C THR A 57 -7.63 -0.58 2.63
N GLN A 58 -7.45 0.35 1.69
CA GLN A 58 -6.14 0.91 1.35
C GLN A 58 -5.36 1.47 2.55
N ALA A 59 -6.04 1.94 3.61
CA ALA A 59 -5.38 2.40 4.84
C ALA A 59 -4.52 1.30 5.46
N GLY A 60 -5.03 0.07 5.49
CA GLY A 60 -4.31 -1.08 6.03
C GLY A 60 -3.05 -1.42 5.24
N PHE A 61 -3.11 -1.31 3.91
CA PHE A 61 -1.96 -1.52 3.01
C PHE A 61 -0.93 -0.38 3.10
N LEU A 62 -1.38 0.87 3.31
CA LEU A 62 -0.48 1.98 3.64
C LEU A 62 0.28 1.70 4.94
N VAL A 63 -0.43 1.32 6.01
CA VAL A 63 0.20 0.98 7.30
C VAL A 63 1.14 -0.22 7.17
N LEU A 64 0.74 -1.27 6.45
CA LEU A 64 1.54 -2.46 6.21
C LEU A 64 2.87 -2.11 5.52
N GLY A 65 2.83 -1.29 4.46
CA GLY A 65 4.03 -0.83 3.76
C GLY A 65 4.93 0.02 4.64
N VAL A 66 4.35 0.95 5.42
CA VAL A 66 5.13 1.76 6.36
C VAL A 66 5.82 0.89 7.41
N LEU A 67 5.12 -0.06 8.02
CA LEU A 67 5.70 -0.96 9.03
C LEU A 67 6.80 -1.84 8.46
N ALA A 68 6.63 -2.33 7.22
CA ALA A 68 7.63 -3.14 6.54
C ALA A 68 8.97 -2.40 6.42
N ALA A 69 8.95 -1.15 5.96
CA ALA A 69 10.16 -0.34 5.78
C ALA A 69 10.68 0.27 7.09
N ALA A 70 9.79 0.79 7.94
CA ALA A 70 10.19 1.48 9.16
C ALA A 70 10.80 0.54 10.21
N SER A 71 10.43 -0.75 10.20
CA SER A 71 10.95 -1.76 11.15
C SER A 71 12.49 -1.86 11.16
N GLU A 72 13.16 -1.48 10.08
CA GLU A 72 14.64 -1.49 10.01
C GLU A 72 15.31 -0.29 10.68
N TYR A 73 14.56 0.81 10.77
CA TYR A 73 15.00 2.08 11.36
C TYR A 73 14.55 2.23 12.81
N GLN A 74 13.63 1.38 13.27
CA GLN A 74 13.17 1.32 14.66
C GLN A 74 14.13 0.43 15.48
N GLU A 75 14.20 0.70 16.80
CA GLU A 75 14.87 -0.10 17.84
C GLU A 75 16.12 -0.90 17.38
N GLY A 76 17.30 -0.29 17.55
CA GLY A 76 18.60 -0.96 17.38
C GLY A 76 19.26 -0.79 16.02
N GLY A 77 18.65 -0.08 15.07
CA GLY A 77 19.31 0.31 13.82
C GLY A 77 19.76 -0.87 12.97
N GLN A 78 18.88 -1.86 12.79
CA GLN A 78 19.16 -3.08 12.01
C GLN A 78 19.63 -2.79 10.57
N ILE A 79 19.35 -1.59 10.06
CA ILE A 79 19.88 -1.13 8.78
C ILE A 79 21.43 -1.10 8.74
N HIS A 80 22.11 -0.77 9.85
CA HIS A 80 23.58 -0.72 9.89
C HIS A 80 24.17 -2.13 9.78
N THR A 81 23.63 -3.10 10.51
CA THR A 81 24.09 -4.50 10.44
C THR A 81 23.82 -5.10 9.06
N THR A 82 22.69 -4.75 8.45
CA THR A 82 22.37 -5.15 7.06
C THR A 82 23.40 -4.61 6.08
N LEU A 83 23.80 -3.34 6.21
CA LEU A 83 24.77 -2.71 5.32
C LEU A 83 26.20 -3.22 5.52
N LEU A 84 26.58 -3.63 6.74
CA LEU A 84 27.85 -4.31 6.99
C LEU A 84 27.92 -5.67 6.26
N ALA A 85 26.81 -6.42 6.25
CA ALA A 85 26.74 -7.70 5.56
C ALA A 85 26.53 -7.56 4.03
N MET A 86 25.86 -6.49 3.59
CA MET A 86 25.47 -6.26 2.20
C MET A 86 25.74 -4.82 1.76
N PRO A 87 26.98 -4.50 1.32
CA PRO A 87 27.39 -3.14 1.02
C PRO A 87 26.74 -2.56 -0.26
N ARG A 88 26.16 -3.41 -1.11
CA ARG A 88 25.51 -2.99 -2.37
C ARG A 88 24.11 -2.43 -2.10
N ARG A 89 24.04 -1.11 -1.91
CA ARG A 89 22.82 -0.37 -1.51
C ARG A 89 21.65 -0.48 -2.50
N LEU A 90 21.87 -0.27 -3.79
CA LEU A 90 20.79 -0.27 -4.80
C LEU A 90 20.18 -1.65 -5.04
N PRO A 91 20.97 -2.74 -5.24
CA PRO A 91 20.42 -4.08 -5.34
C PRO A 91 19.64 -4.50 -4.09
N LEU A 92 20.11 -4.11 -2.89
CA LEU A 92 19.40 -4.38 -1.65
C LEU A 92 18.02 -3.71 -1.63
N GLN A 93 17.94 -2.43 -2.01
CA GLN A 93 16.67 -1.71 -2.06
C GLN A 93 15.68 -2.33 -3.07
N ALA A 94 16.17 -2.77 -4.23
CA ALA A 94 15.35 -3.47 -5.22
C ALA A 94 14.82 -4.81 -4.67
N VAL A 95 15.68 -5.60 -4.01
CA VAL A 95 15.29 -6.88 -3.41
C VAL A 95 14.26 -6.68 -2.30
N LYS A 96 14.37 -5.63 -1.47
CA LYS A 96 13.37 -5.30 -0.45
C LYS A 96 12.01 -4.99 -1.06
N ALA A 97 11.97 -4.16 -2.10
CA ALA A 97 10.74 -3.85 -2.81
C ALA A 97 10.11 -5.10 -3.44
N LEU A 98 10.91 -5.96 -4.07
CA LEU A 98 10.42 -7.21 -4.67
C LEU A 98 9.94 -8.23 -3.63
N ALA A 99 10.65 -8.39 -2.51
CA ALA A 99 10.24 -9.27 -1.42
C ALA A 99 8.92 -8.79 -0.79
N LEU A 100 8.78 -7.47 -0.58
CA LEU A 100 7.55 -6.88 -0.08
C LEU A 100 6.39 -7.08 -1.08
N ALA A 101 6.63 -6.88 -2.38
CA ALA A 101 5.63 -7.15 -3.41
C ALA A 101 5.18 -8.62 -3.38
N ALA A 102 6.13 -9.56 -3.30
CA ALA A 102 5.84 -10.99 -3.28
C ALA A 102 5.00 -11.42 -2.06
N VAL A 103 5.25 -10.83 -0.88
CA VAL A 103 4.47 -11.10 0.34
C VAL A 103 3.11 -10.41 0.31
N THR A 104 3.04 -9.19 -0.25
CA THR A 104 1.82 -8.38 -0.27
C THR A 104 0.83 -8.89 -1.31
N LEU A 105 1.29 -9.36 -2.46
CA LEU A 105 0.46 -9.80 -3.58
C LEU A 105 -0.62 -10.82 -3.19
N PRO A 106 -0.34 -11.92 -2.46
CA PRO A 106 -1.39 -12.85 -2.04
C PRO A 106 -2.39 -12.21 -1.05
N VAL A 107 -1.93 -11.34 -0.14
CA VAL A 107 -2.80 -10.63 0.81
C VAL A 107 -3.71 -9.64 0.07
N ALA A 108 -3.15 -8.90 -0.89
CA ALA A 108 -3.88 -8.00 -1.77
C ALA A 108 -4.91 -8.75 -2.62
N ALA A 109 -4.55 -9.91 -3.18
CA ALA A 109 -5.44 -10.73 -3.98
C ALA A 109 -6.62 -11.27 -3.16
N ALA A 110 -6.35 -11.81 -1.97
CA ALA A 110 -7.40 -12.27 -1.06
C ALA A 110 -8.34 -11.12 -0.66
N THR A 111 -7.77 -9.95 -0.36
CA THR A 111 -8.55 -8.77 0.04
C THR A 111 -9.37 -8.20 -1.12
N ALA A 112 -8.79 -8.13 -2.32
CA ALA A 112 -9.49 -7.73 -3.53
C ALA A 112 -10.64 -8.69 -3.84
N ALA A 113 -10.40 -10.01 -3.79
CA ALA A 113 -11.43 -11.03 -3.98
C ALA A 113 -12.58 -10.89 -2.98
N THR A 114 -12.26 -10.62 -1.70
CA THR A 114 -13.27 -10.35 -0.65
C THR A 114 -14.13 -9.13 -0.97
N SER A 115 -13.58 -8.09 -1.58
CA SER A 115 -14.34 -6.90 -1.97
C SER A 115 -15.15 -7.12 -3.25
N THR A 116 -14.55 -7.71 -4.28
CA THR A 116 -15.11 -7.66 -5.63
C THR A 116 -16.04 -8.82 -5.97
N LEU A 117 -15.79 -10.03 -5.44
CA LEU A 117 -16.56 -11.22 -5.83
C LEU A 117 -18.04 -11.15 -5.41
N PRO A 118 -18.40 -10.69 -4.19
CA PRO A 118 -19.80 -10.63 -3.77
C PRO A 118 -20.66 -9.68 -4.60
N ALA A 119 -20.05 -8.61 -5.14
CA ALA A 119 -20.71 -7.63 -6.01
C ALA A 119 -20.54 -7.96 -7.51
N SER A 120 -20.25 -9.22 -7.86
CA SER A 120 -20.04 -9.68 -9.26
C SER A 120 -18.94 -8.93 -10.04
N GLY A 121 -18.04 -8.23 -9.34
CA GLY A 121 -16.98 -7.40 -9.91
C GLY A 121 -15.68 -8.16 -10.18
N ALA A 122 -15.73 -9.45 -10.49
CA ALA A 122 -14.53 -10.30 -10.66
C ALA A 122 -13.52 -9.75 -11.68
N THR A 123 -14.02 -9.03 -12.70
CA THR A 123 -13.20 -8.34 -13.71
C THR A 123 -12.27 -7.28 -13.13
N TRP A 124 -12.62 -6.68 -11.99
CA TRP A 124 -11.83 -5.66 -11.31
C TRP A 124 -10.79 -6.23 -10.34
N MET A 125 -10.87 -7.52 -10.00
CA MET A 125 -10.00 -8.16 -9.02
C MET A 125 -8.49 -8.00 -9.34
N PRO A 126 -8.02 -8.16 -10.59
CA PRO A 126 -6.60 -7.95 -10.91
C PRO A 126 -6.16 -6.50 -10.71
N ALA A 127 -6.99 -5.54 -11.09
CA ALA A 127 -6.70 -4.12 -10.94
C ALA A 127 -6.66 -3.71 -9.47
N ALA A 128 -7.61 -4.17 -8.67
CA ALA A 128 -7.64 -3.98 -7.22
C ALA A 128 -6.41 -4.60 -6.52
N THR A 129 -6.03 -5.80 -6.92
CA THR A 129 -4.84 -6.49 -6.38
C THR A 129 -3.56 -5.71 -6.69
N ALA A 130 -3.40 -5.30 -7.95
CA ALA A 130 -2.27 -4.48 -8.38
C ALA A 130 -2.22 -3.15 -7.62
N TYR A 131 -3.38 -2.50 -7.47
CA TYR A 131 -3.53 -1.24 -6.75
C TYR A 131 -3.06 -1.33 -5.29
N LEU A 132 -3.57 -2.30 -4.52
CA LEU A 132 -3.20 -2.47 -3.11
C LEU A 132 -1.70 -2.82 -2.95
N THR A 133 -1.16 -3.61 -3.89
CA THR A 133 0.26 -3.95 -3.92
C THR A 133 1.12 -2.70 -4.18
N LEU A 134 0.77 -1.90 -5.20
CA LEU A 134 1.47 -0.64 -5.52
C LEU A 134 1.38 0.39 -4.40
N THR A 135 0.22 0.46 -3.73
CA THR A 135 -0.01 1.34 -2.56
C THR A 135 0.87 0.95 -1.39
N THR A 136 1.08 -0.36 -1.17
CA THR A 136 2.01 -0.85 -0.14
C THR A 136 3.45 -0.50 -0.46
N LEU A 137 3.87 -0.67 -1.72
CA LEU A 137 5.21 -0.30 -2.17
C LEU A 137 5.46 1.21 -2.07
N LEU A 138 4.46 2.02 -2.45
CA LEU A 138 4.48 3.47 -2.29
C LEU A 138 4.71 3.83 -0.82
N ALA A 139 3.92 3.23 0.08
CA ALA A 139 4.00 3.49 1.50
C ALA A 139 5.34 3.09 2.11
N ALA A 140 5.88 1.94 1.71
CA ALA A 140 7.20 1.49 2.10
C ALA A 140 8.31 2.44 1.61
N ALA A 141 8.20 2.94 0.37
CA ALA A 141 9.14 3.89 -0.17
C ALA A 141 9.13 5.22 0.60
N VAL A 142 7.94 5.77 0.88
CA VAL A 142 7.78 6.99 1.69
C VAL A 142 8.36 6.78 3.10
N ALA A 143 8.04 5.65 3.74
CA ALA A 143 8.59 5.31 5.05
C ALA A 143 10.12 5.14 5.03
N GLY A 144 10.70 4.62 3.94
CA GLY A 144 12.14 4.53 3.75
C GLY A 144 12.82 5.90 3.67
N VAL A 145 12.16 6.89 3.07
CA VAL A 145 12.64 8.28 3.01
C VAL A 145 12.52 8.97 4.39
N VAL A 146 11.39 8.78 5.06
CA VAL A 146 11.06 9.40 6.35
C VAL A 146 11.82 8.74 7.52
N ARG A 147 12.16 7.45 7.40
CA ARG A 147 12.83 6.62 8.41
C ARG A 147 12.11 6.52 9.77
N ARG A 148 10.82 6.90 9.83
CA ARG A 148 10.00 6.88 11.05
C ARG A 148 8.57 6.47 10.73
N ALA A 149 8.04 5.48 11.45
CA ALA A 149 6.72 4.89 11.17
C ALA A 149 5.58 5.90 11.36
N VAL A 150 5.49 6.52 12.55
CA VAL A 150 4.40 7.44 12.91
C VAL A 150 4.23 8.60 11.91
N PRO A 151 5.25 9.42 11.63
CA PRO A 151 5.07 10.53 10.69
C PRO A 151 4.82 10.06 9.25
N ALA A 152 5.34 8.90 8.84
CA ALA A 152 5.04 8.35 7.51
C ALA A 152 3.58 7.92 7.38
N VAL A 153 3.01 7.26 8.40
CA VAL A 153 1.58 6.92 8.43
C VAL A 153 0.73 8.18 8.42
N ILE A 154 1.04 9.17 9.26
CA ILE A 154 0.28 10.45 9.33
C ILE A 154 0.28 11.14 7.96
N LEU A 155 1.44 11.22 7.30
CA LEU A 155 1.56 11.83 5.97
C LEU A 155 0.69 11.11 4.94
N LEU A 156 0.79 9.79 4.86
CA LEU A 156 0.09 8.99 3.87
C LEU A 156 -1.42 8.96 4.10
N LEU A 157 -1.87 8.77 5.34
CA LEU A 157 -3.29 8.81 5.68
C LEU A 157 -3.87 10.22 5.49
N GLY A 158 -3.14 11.26 5.87
CA GLY A 158 -3.53 12.64 5.60
C GLY A 158 -3.66 12.92 4.09
N LEU A 159 -2.75 12.40 3.27
CA LEU A 159 -2.84 12.51 1.82
C LEU A 159 -4.05 11.77 1.27
N TYR A 160 -4.24 10.51 1.62
CA TYR A 160 -5.27 9.63 1.04
C TYR A 160 -6.69 9.93 1.54
N PHE A 161 -6.86 10.26 2.82
CA PHE A 161 -8.18 10.39 3.45
C PHE A 161 -8.61 11.82 3.74
N ILE A 162 -7.69 12.80 3.65
CA ILE A 162 -8.02 14.21 3.89
C ILE A 162 -7.76 15.01 2.61
N ALA A 163 -6.50 15.12 2.18
CA ALA A 163 -6.14 15.96 1.04
C ALA A 163 -6.76 15.46 -0.27
N GLY A 164 -6.72 14.15 -0.53
CA GLY A 164 -7.26 13.55 -1.76
C GLY A 164 -8.74 13.85 -1.98
N PRO A 165 -9.63 13.50 -1.03
CA PRO A 165 -11.05 13.85 -1.11
C PRO A 165 -11.29 15.36 -1.23
N LEU A 166 -10.58 16.20 -0.48
CA LEU A 166 -10.72 17.67 -0.55
C LEU A 166 -10.32 18.23 -1.92
N LEU A 167 -9.27 17.68 -2.54
CA LEU A 167 -8.82 18.11 -3.87
C LEU A 167 -9.79 17.64 -4.97
N ARG A 168 -10.37 16.45 -4.83
CA ARG A 168 -11.41 15.94 -5.76
C ARG A 168 -12.73 16.71 -5.65
N ALA A 169 -13.08 17.19 -4.46
CA ALA A 169 -14.29 17.98 -4.25
C ALA A 169 -14.23 19.37 -4.90
N ARG A 170 -13.03 19.83 -5.32
CA ARG A 170 -12.87 21.14 -5.96
C ARG A 170 -13.22 21.06 -7.46
N PRO A 171 -14.22 21.84 -7.93
CA PRO A 171 -14.58 21.87 -9.33
C PRO A 171 -13.41 22.39 -10.19
N GLY A 172 -13.13 21.72 -11.31
CA GLY A 172 -12.08 22.10 -12.27
C GLY A 172 -10.65 21.68 -11.89
N SER A 173 -10.45 20.92 -10.81
CA SER A 173 -9.09 20.50 -10.43
C SER A 173 -8.59 19.36 -11.35
N LEU A 174 -7.58 19.66 -12.18
CA LEU A 174 -6.83 18.62 -12.91
C LEU A 174 -6.14 17.66 -11.94
N ALA A 175 -5.80 18.14 -10.75
CA ALA A 175 -5.17 17.38 -9.68
C ALA A 175 -5.98 16.14 -9.28
N ALA A 176 -7.32 16.19 -9.37
CA ALA A 176 -8.20 15.08 -9.05
C ALA A 176 -7.87 13.80 -9.82
N ALA A 177 -7.34 13.90 -11.05
CA ALA A 177 -6.99 12.76 -11.89
C ALA A 177 -5.59 12.18 -11.59
N TYR A 178 -4.71 12.98 -10.96
CA TYR A 178 -3.30 12.61 -10.74
C TYR A 178 -3.00 12.14 -9.32
N LEU A 179 -4.02 12.00 -8.46
CA LEU A 179 -3.83 11.51 -7.10
C LEU A 179 -3.67 9.97 -7.08
N PRO A 180 -2.80 9.43 -6.23
CA PRO A 180 -2.49 8.00 -6.23
C PRO A 180 -3.64 7.14 -5.73
N ASP A 181 -4.59 7.70 -4.97
CA ASP A 181 -5.75 7.01 -4.41
C ASP A 181 -6.94 6.90 -5.37
N THR A 182 -6.88 7.58 -6.52
CA THR A 182 -7.94 7.58 -7.54
C THR A 182 -8.21 6.19 -8.10
N ALA A 183 -7.19 5.34 -8.18
CA ALA A 183 -7.33 3.98 -8.69
C ALA A 183 -8.20 3.08 -7.79
N ALA A 184 -8.38 3.42 -6.51
CA ALA A 184 -9.31 2.72 -5.63
C ALA A 184 -10.78 2.94 -6.04
N LEU A 185 -11.08 4.10 -6.64
CA LEU A 185 -12.43 4.51 -7.04
C LEU A 185 -12.67 4.24 -8.53
N ASN A 186 -11.67 4.54 -9.36
CA ASN A 186 -11.73 4.39 -10.80
C ASN A 186 -10.39 3.85 -11.33
N PRO A 187 -10.24 2.51 -11.43
CA PRO A 187 -8.98 1.89 -11.79
C PRO A 187 -8.42 2.34 -13.14
N SER A 188 -9.28 2.56 -14.15
CA SER A 188 -8.83 2.93 -15.50
C SER A 188 -8.22 4.33 -15.56
N ARG A 189 -8.76 5.28 -14.78
CA ARG A 189 -8.20 6.64 -14.70
C ARG A 189 -7.03 6.74 -13.74
N GLY A 190 -7.08 6.03 -12.62
CA GLY A 190 -6.10 6.18 -11.55
C GLY A 190 -4.85 5.30 -11.69
N ALA A 191 -4.88 4.22 -12.48
CA ALA A 191 -3.77 3.27 -12.55
C ALA A 191 -2.44 3.94 -12.93
N ALA A 192 -2.46 4.82 -13.94
CA ALA A 192 -1.27 5.55 -14.36
C ALA A 192 -0.73 6.44 -13.24
N ALA A 193 -1.61 7.16 -12.53
CA ALA A 193 -1.23 7.99 -11.39
C ALA A 193 -0.57 7.15 -10.28
N THR A 194 -1.21 6.05 -9.86
CA THR A 194 -0.65 5.16 -8.83
C THR A 194 0.72 4.62 -9.25
N ILE A 195 0.88 4.15 -10.49
CA ILE A 195 2.16 3.65 -11.00
C ILE A 195 3.24 4.74 -10.95
N ILE A 196 2.93 5.94 -11.45
CA ILE A 196 3.87 7.07 -11.48
C ILE A 196 4.29 7.47 -10.06
N TRP A 197 3.34 7.58 -9.13
CA TRP A 197 3.62 7.87 -7.73
C TRP A 197 4.50 6.80 -7.09
N THR A 198 4.17 5.51 -7.27
CA THR A 198 4.95 4.41 -6.71
C THR A 198 6.37 4.39 -7.28
N LEU A 199 6.54 4.54 -8.59
CA LEU A 199 7.85 4.60 -9.22
C LEU A 199 8.67 5.80 -8.73
N SER A 200 8.04 6.98 -8.67
CA SER A 200 8.70 8.21 -8.20
C SER A 200 9.16 8.08 -6.75
N ALA A 201 8.32 7.52 -5.88
CA ALA A 201 8.67 7.28 -4.49
C ALA A 201 9.77 6.23 -4.34
N LEU A 202 9.73 5.14 -5.10
CA LEU A 202 10.79 4.12 -5.11
C LEU A 202 12.13 4.70 -5.58
N THR A 203 12.12 5.53 -6.63
CA THR A 203 13.31 6.25 -7.09
C THR A 203 13.83 7.20 -6.02
N LEU A 204 12.96 7.99 -5.39
CA LEU A 204 13.34 8.89 -4.30
C LEU A 204 13.92 8.12 -3.10
N ALA A 205 13.33 6.99 -2.74
CA ALA A 205 13.83 6.11 -1.69
C ALA A 205 15.21 5.53 -2.05
N ALA A 206 15.41 5.07 -3.29
CA ALA A 206 16.70 4.57 -3.75
C ALA A 206 17.79 5.66 -3.75
N LEU A 207 17.47 6.86 -4.22
CA LEU A 207 18.39 8.00 -4.23
C LEU A 207 18.75 8.46 -2.81
N THR A 208 17.77 8.56 -1.92
CA THR A 208 18.02 8.92 -0.51
C THR A 208 18.81 7.85 0.23
N PHE A 209 18.55 6.57 -0.03
CA PHE A 209 19.31 5.45 0.54
C PHE A 209 20.76 5.39 0.05
N HIS A 210 21.00 5.82 -1.18
CA HIS A 210 22.35 5.91 -1.75
C HIS A 210 23.14 7.10 -1.20
N ARG A 211 22.49 8.26 -1.04
CA ARG A 211 23.16 9.53 -0.65
C ARG A 211 23.28 9.75 0.84
N ARG A 212 22.32 9.27 1.64
CA ARG A 212 22.35 9.45 3.09
C ARG A 212 23.07 8.27 3.71
N ASP A 213 24.08 8.55 4.52
CA ASP A 213 24.61 7.55 5.44
C ASP A 213 23.47 6.98 6.30
N ALA A 214 23.58 5.68 6.58
CA ALA A 214 22.62 5.00 7.42
C ALA A 214 22.67 5.59 8.82
#